data_AF-X1QXS2-F1
#
_entry.id   AF-X1QXS2-F1
#
_cell.length_a   1.000
_cell.length_b   1.000
_cell.length_c   1.000
_cell.angle_alpha   90.00
_cell.angle_beta   90.00
_cell.angle_gamma   90.00
#
_symmetry.space_group_name_H-M   'P 1'
#
loop_
_entity.id
_entity.type
_entity.pdbx_description
1 polymer ?
#
loop_
_entity_poly.entity_id
_entity_poly.type
_entity_poly.pdbx_seq_one_letter_code
_entity_poly.pdbx_strand_id
1 'polypeptide(L)'
;YVMSLMNGARIGIAAQSVGIAEAAFRVARDYAASRKQFGVAIEKLPAVRDMLIDMKIAIEAGRALLYETSRIVDMELGYAKRLETNPPEDKAQAKQLKNDSRKYKRYAGMLTPMSKYYCSEMCNRVAYDSIQVLGLG
;
A
#
# COMPACT_ATOMS: atom_id res chain seq x y z
N TYR A 1 -19.11 -11.66 -8.62
CA TYR A 1 -18.36 -11.26 -9.82
C TYR A 1 -17.96 -9.79 -9.82
N VAL A 2 -18.88 -8.82 -9.71
CA VAL A 2 -18.51 -7.37 -9.72
C VAL A 2 -17.62 -6.95 -8.54
N MET A 3 -17.95 -7.42 -7.32
CA MET A 3 -17.19 -7.05 -6.11
C MET A 3 -15.76 -7.60 -6.09
N SER A 4 -15.51 -8.80 -6.64
CA SER A 4 -14.16 -9.38 -6.71
C SER A 4 -13.28 -8.62 -7.72
N LEU A 5 -13.85 -8.23 -8.86
CA LEU A 5 -13.17 -7.36 -9.84
C LEU A 5 -12.80 -6.00 -9.22
N MET A 6 -13.71 -5.39 -8.47
CA MET A 6 -13.46 -4.10 -7.83
C MET A 6 -12.39 -4.17 -6.73
N ASN A 7 -12.33 -5.26 -5.97
CA ASN A 7 -11.26 -5.48 -4.99
C ASN A 7 -9.88 -5.54 -5.66
N GLY A 8 -9.76 -6.30 -6.75
CA GLY A 8 -8.52 -6.38 -7.54
C GLY A 8 -8.12 -5.02 -8.13
N ALA A 9 -9.07 -4.28 -8.70
CA ALA A 9 -8.81 -2.95 -9.26
C ALA A 9 -8.28 -1.97 -8.19
N ARG A 10 -8.84 -1.97 -6.99
CA ARG A 10 -8.40 -1.12 -5.86
C ARG A 10 -6.98 -1.45 -5.40
N ILE A 11 -6.65 -2.75 -5.29
CA ILE A 11 -5.29 -3.20 -4.99
C ILE A 11 -4.32 -2.76 -6.09
N GLY A 12 -4.73 -2.87 -7.36
CA GLY A 12 -3.94 -2.41 -8.50
C GLY A 12 -3.59 -0.92 -8.42
N ILE A 13 -4.56 -0.07 -8.10
CA ILE A 13 -4.32 1.37 -7.89
C ILE A 13 -3.40 1.61 -6.69
N ALA A 14 -3.63 0.94 -5.56
CA ALA A 14 -2.78 1.07 -4.38
C ALA A 14 -1.32 0.68 -4.67
N ALA A 15 -1.11 -0.38 -5.44
CA ALA A 15 0.22 -0.82 -5.88
C ALA A 15 0.92 0.21 -6.79
N GLN A 16 0.18 0.78 -7.75
CA GLN A 16 0.71 1.86 -8.61
C GLN A 16 1.10 3.09 -7.77
N SER A 17 0.24 3.50 -6.83
CA SER A 17 0.52 4.63 -5.94
C SER A 17 1.80 4.43 -5.11
N VAL A 18 1.99 3.25 -4.52
CA VAL A 18 3.25 2.93 -3.79
C VAL A 18 4.46 2.97 -4.72
N GLY A 19 4.34 2.44 -5.94
CA GLY A 19 5.43 2.46 -6.93
C GLY A 19 5.84 3.87 -7.36
N ILE A 20 4.85 4.74 -7.61
CA ILE A 20 5.08 6.15 -7.97
C ILE A 20 5.72 6.90 -6.81
N ALA A 21 5.20 6.73 -5.58
CA ALA A 21 5.75 7.37 -4.38
C ALA A 21 7.22 6.98 -4.16
N GLU A 22 7.56 5.68 -4.28
CA GLU A 22 8.94 5.22 -4.15
C GLU A 22 9.85 5.81 -5.24
N ALA A 23 9.36 5.93 -6.47
CA ALA A 23 10.13 6.56 -7.54
C ALA A 23 10.40 8.04 -7.27
N ALA A 24 9.38 8.80 -6.85
CA ALA A 24 9.53 10.21 -6.48
C ALA A 24 10.50 10.38 -5.30
N PHE A 25 10.35 9.59 -4.24
CA PHE A 25 11.25 9.59 -3.09
C PHE A 25 12.72 9.35 -3.48
N ARG A 26 13.00 8.39 -4.36
CA ARG A 26 14.38 8.11 -4.81
C ARG A 26 14.99 9.31 -5.52
N VAL A 27 14.22 9.96 -6.41
CA VAL A 27 14.68 11.17 -7.11
C VAL A 27 14.99 12.29 -6.11
N ALA A 28 14.10 12.55 -5.15
CA ALA A 28 14.31 13.55 -4.10
C ALA A 28 15.54 13.26 -3.24
N ARG A 29 15.71 12.01 -2.80
CA ARG A 29 16.86 11.55 -2.01
C ARG A 29 18.17 11.74 -2.77
N ASP A 30 18.22 11.34 -4.03
CA ASP A 30 19.44 11.43 -4.85
C ASP A 30 19.84 12.89 -5.10
N TYR A 31 18.85 13.76 -5.33
CA TYR A 31 19.07 15.20 -5.39
C TYR A 31 19.58 15.74 -4.05
N ALA A 32 18.94 15.37 -2.94
CA ALA A 32 19.31 15.85 -1.62
C ALA A 32 20.74 15.46 -1.19
N ALA A 33 21.20 14.29 -1.64
CA ALA A 33 22.55 13.80 -1.40
C ALA A 33 23.62 14.52 -2.25
N SER A 34 23.26 14.91 -3.48
CA SER A 34 24.20 15.54 -4.43
C SER A 34 24.23 17.07 -4.35
N ARG A 35 23.12 17.71 -4.01
CA ARG A 35 23.01 19.17 -3.88
C ARG A 35 23.64 19.66 -2.58
N LYS A 36 24.46 20.71 -2.66
CA LYS A 36 25.07 21.36 -1.50
C LYS A 36 24.57 22.79 -1.29
N GLN A 37 24.25 23.12 -0.05
CA GLN A 37 23.98 24.48 0.43
C GLN A 37 24.59 24.62 1.83
N PHE A 38 24.99 25.84 2.21
CA PHE A 38 25.65 26.09 3.50
C PHE A 38 26.86 25.18 3.74
N GLY A 39 27.59 24.82 2.68
CA GLY A 39 28.80 23.99 2.73
C GLY A 39 28.57 22.48 2.88
N VAL A 40 27.33 22.00 3.01
CA VAL A 40 27.00 20.58 3.21
C VAL A 40 25.96 20.09 2.21
N ALA A 41 25.83 18.78 2.04
CA ALA A 41 24.72 18.22 1.26
C ALA A 41 23.39 18.56 1.94
N ILE A 42 22.35 18.90 1.17
CA ILE A 42 21.08 19.36 1.75
C ILE A 42 20.38 18.27 2.56
N GLU A 43 20.64 16.99 2.28
CA GLU A 43 20.19 15.87 3.14
C GLU A 43 20.71 15.92 4.59
N LYS A 44 21.76 16.71 4.88
CA LYS A 44 22.27 16.93 6.24
C LYS A 44 21.52 18.04 6.97
N LEU A 45 20.76 18.87 6.26
CA LEU A 45 19.92 19.90 6.86
C LEU A 45 18.72 19.23 7.54
N PRO A 46 18.42 19.51 8.82
CA PRO A 46 17.37 18.81 9.56
C PRO A 46 16.01 18.80 8.86
N ALA A 47 15.57 19.95 8.32
CA ALA A 47 14.28 20.04 7.64
C ALA A 47 14.17 19.10 6.42
N VAL A 48 15.20 19.03 5.57
CA VAL A 48 15.20 18.14 4.40
C VAL A 48 15.30 16.69 4.81
N ARG A 49 16.16 16.39 5.79
CA ARG A 49 16.32 15.04 6.32
C ARG A 49 15.01 14.50 6.87
N ASP A 50 14.31 15.28 7.67
CA ASP A 50 13.07 14.87 8.32
C ASP A 50 11.97 14.65 7.27
N MET A 51 11.88 15.51 6.23
CA MET A 51 11.01 15.27 5.07
C MET A 51 11.32 13.95 4.35
N LEU A 52 12.60 13.64 4.10
CA LEU A 52 13.00 12.37 3.47
C LEU A 52 12.60 11.16 4.34
N ILE A 53 12.79 11.26 5.65
CA ILE A 53 12.43 10.22 6.61
C ILE A 53 10.91 9.99 6.59
N ASP A 54 10.12 11.06 6.68
CA ASP A 54 8.65 10.97 6.70
C ASP A 54 8.10 10.37 5.41
N MET A 55 8.64 10.77 4.24
CA MET A 55 8.29 10.15 2.96
C MET A 55 8.54 8.65 2.98
N LYS A 56 9.72 8.22 3.45
CA LYS A 56 10.07 6.80 3.47
C LYS A 56 9.20 6.01 4.44
N ILE A 57 8.93 6.54 5.63
CA ILE A 57 8.02 5.92 6.61
C ILE A 57 6.63 5.74 6.01
N ALA A 58 6.09 6.77 5.37
CA ALA A 58 4.76 6.71 4.76
C ALA A 58 4.68 5.67 3.62
N ILE A 59 5.73 5.57 2.79
CA ILE A 59 5.81 4.55 1.74
C ILE A 59 5.81 3.14 2.34
N GLU A 60 6.63 2.88 3.37
CA GLU A 60 6.70 1.56 4.00
C GLU A 60 5.38 1.19 4.68
N ALA A 61 4.70 2.15 5.33
CA ALA A 61 3.37 1.94 5.89
C ALA A 61 2.34 1.59 4.81
N GLY A 62 2.34 2.31 3.69
CA GLY A 62 1.47 2.03 2.55
C GLY A 62 1.74 0.66 1.92
N ARG A 63 3.02 0.30 1.79
CA ARG A 63 3.47 -1.01 1.28
C ARG A 63 3.00 -2.15 2.18
N ALA A 64 3.15 -2.01 3.50
CA ALA A 64 2.68 -3.00 4.47
C ALA A 64 1.16 -3.19 4.40
N LEU A 65 0.40 -2.09 4.35
CA LEU A 65 -1.06 -2.13 4.22
C LEU A 65 -1.51 -2.78 2.91
N LEU A 66 -0.83 -2.48 1.79
CA LEU A 66 -1.09 -3.10 0.49
C LEU A 66 -0.87 -4.61 0.52
N TYR A 67 0.26 -5.07 1.07
CA TYR A 67 0.56 -6.49 1.15
C TYR A 67 -0.42 -7.25 2.04
N GLU A 68 -0.75 -6.70 3.21
CA GLU A 68 -1.76 -7.32 4.08
C GLU A 68 -3.14 -7.36 3.42
N THR A 69 -3.53 -6.29 2.72
CA THR A 69 -4.79 -6.25 1.98
C THR A 69 -4.81 -7.30 0.87
N SER A 70 -3.70 -7.46 0.14
CA SER A 70 -3.55 -8.47 -0.91
C SER A 70 -3.69 -9.87 -0.35
N ARG A 71 -3.00 -10.16 0.77
CA ARG A 71 -3.10 -11.45 1.48
C ARG A 71 -4.54 -11.76 1.91
N ILE A 72 -5.26 -10.76 2.43
CA ILE A 72 -6.66 -10.93 2.84
C ILE A 72 -7.56 -11.23 1.64
N VAL A 73 -7.35 -10.59 0.49
CA VAL A 73 -8.10 -10.86 -0.73
C VAL A 73 -7.78 -12.25 -1.28
N ASP A 74 -6.52 -12.68 -1.27
CA ASP A 74 -6.16 -14.04 -1.69
C ASP A 74 -6.83 -15.10 -0.81
N MET A 75 -6.88 -14.89 0.51
CA MET A 75 -7.61 -15.76 1.43
C MET A 75 -9.11 -15.79 1.14
N GLU A 76 -9.73 -14.62 0.89
CA GLU A 76 -11.14 -14.50 0.54
C GLU A 76 -11.49 -15.33 -0.71
N LEU A 77 -10.70 -15.16 -1.78
CA LEU A 77 -10.86 -15.88 -3.03
C LEU A 77 -10.61 -17.38 -2.85
N GLY A 78 -9.58 -17.76 -2.09
CA GLY A 78 -9.25 -19.15 -1.79
C GLY A 78 -10.36 -19.88 -1.03
N TYR A 79 -10.92 -19.25 0.01
CA TYR A 79 -12.04 -19.81 0.77
C TYR A 79 -13.32 -19.89 -0.07
N ALA A 80 -13.62 -18.86 -0.87
CA ALA A 80 -14.76 -18.87 -1.77
C ALA A 80 -14.66 -20.01 -2.80
N LYS A 81 -13.48 -20.17 -3.43
CA LYS A 81 -13.23 -21.25 -4.39
C LYS A 81 -13.33 -22.63 -3.76
N ARG A 82 -12.81 -22.82 -2.53
CA ARG A 82 -12.90 -24.11 -1.82
C ARG A 82 -14.34 -24.50 -1.51
N LEU A 83 -15.18 -23.53 -1.13
CA LEU A 83 -16.61 -23.77 -0.91
C LEU A 83 -17.35 -24.21 -2.17
N GLU A 84 -16.95 -23.70 -3.34
CA GLU A 84 -17.57 -24.00 -4.62
C GLU A 84 -17.10 -25.34 -5.20
N THR A 85 -15.79 -25.61 -5.13
CA THR A 85 -15.17 -26.70 -5.90
C THR A 85 -14.93 -27.99 -5.11
N ASN A 86 -14.69 -27.91 -3.79
CA ASN A 86 -14.40 -29.07 -2.96
C ASN A 86 -14.84 -28.83 -1.50
N PRO A 87 -16.15 -28.77 -1.23
CA PRO A 87 -16.65 -28.56 0.11
C PRO A 87 -16.35 -29.79 0.99
N PRO A 88 -15.95 -29.60 2.27
CA PRO A 88 -15.74 -30.71 3.20
C PRO A 88 -17.03 -31.49 3.43
N GLU A 89 -16.93 -32.82 3.49
CA GLU A 89 -18.05 -33.70 3.84
C GLU A 89 -18.45 -33.61 5.31
N ASP A 90 -17.44 -33.43 6.19
CA ASP A 90 -17.66 -33.23 7.62
C ASP A 90 -18.39 -31.89 7.88
N LYS A 91 -19.56 -31.98 8.51
CA LYS A 91 -20.41 -30.83 8.85
C LYS A 91 -19.69 -29.80 9.71
N ALA A 92 -18.78 -30.21 10.60
CA ALA A 92 -18.02 -29.29 11.44
C ALA A 92 -17.05 -28.45 10.60
N GLN A 93 -16.29 -29.12 9.72
CA GLN A 93 -15.34 -28.46 8.80
C GLN A 93 -16.06 -27.57 7.79
N ALA A 94 -17.19 -28.01 7.24
CA ALA A 94 -17.98 -27.21 6.32
C ALA A 94 -18.52 -25.92 6.97
N LYS A 95 -18.91 -26.00 8.26
CA LYS A 95 -19.35 -24.83 9.04
C LYS A 95 -18.18 -23.87 9.28
N GLN A 96 -17.01 -24.38 9.65
CA GLN A 96 -15.81 -23.56 9.87
C GLN A 96 -15.41 -22.81 8.58
N LEU A 97 -15.37 -23.53 7.46
CA LEU A 97 -15.02 -22.96 6.16
C LEU A 97 -15.97 -21.82 5.74
N LYS A 98 -17.28 -21.98 5.99
CA LYS A 98 -18.28 -20.93 5.76
C LYS A 98 -18.05 -19.70 6.66
N ASN A 99 -17.65 -19.90 7.91
CA ASN A 99 -17.34 -18.81 8.83
C ASN A 99 -16.09 -18.04 8.38
N ASP A 100 -15.03 -18.75 8.00
CA ASP A 100 -13.79 -18.14 7.51
C ASP A 100 -14.03 -17.38 6.20
N SER A 101 -14.76 -17.96 5.25
CA SER A 101 -15.16 -17.26 4.02
C SER A 101 -15.87 -15.94 4.30
N ARG A 102 -16.83 -15.92 5.24
CA ARG A 102 -17.54 -14.69 5.64
C ARG A 102 -16.62 -13.68 6.31
N LYS A 103 -15.71 -14.14 7.17
CA LYS A 103 -14.73 -13.31 7.88
C LYS A 103 -13.81 -12.60 6.88
N TYR A 104 -13.16 -13.34 5.99
CA TYR A 104 -12.23 -12.77 5.01
C TYR A 104 -12.95 -11.90 3.98
N LYS A 105 -14.19 -12.23 3.60
CA LYS A 105 -15.03 -11.36 2.77
C LYS A 105 -15.29 -10.00 3.43
N ARG A 106 -15.57 -9.97 4.73
CA ARG A 106 -15.75 -8.72 5.48
C ARG A 106 -14.45 -7.92 5.56
N TYR A 107 -13.33 -8.57 5.85
CA TYR A 107 -12.04 -7.90 5.91
C TYR A 107 -11.61 -7.34 4.54
N ALA A 108 -11.76 -8.10 3.46
CA ALA A 108 -11.49 -7.63 2.10
C ALA A 108 -12.35 -6.41 1.73
N GLY A 109 -13.64 -6.44 2.09
CA GLY A 109 -14.55 -5.31 1.87
C GLY A 109 -14.15 -4.02 2.59
N MET A 110 -13.44 -4.14 3.72
CA MET A 110 -12.96 -2.99 4.51
C MET A 110 -11.56 -2.55 4.09
N LEU A 111 -10.62 -3.48 3.88
CA LEU A 111 -9.22 -3.19 3.65
C LEU A 111 -8.96 -2.70 2.22
N THR A 112 -9.67 -3.22 1.22
CA THR A 112 -9.44 -2.80 -0.17
C THR A 112 -9.73 -1.31 -0.43
N PRO A 113 -10.85 -0.69 0.03
CA PRO A 113 -11.01 0.75 -0.12
C PRO A 113 -10.03 1.54 0.75
N MET A 114 -9.70 1.05 1.95
CA MET A 114 -8.77 1.72 2.87
C MET A 114 -7.34 1.76 2.28
N SER A 115 -6.85 0.64 1.76
CA SER A 115 -5.54 0.54 1.10
C SER A 115 -5.46 1.46 -0.11
N LYS A 116 -6.49 1.46 -0.97
CA LYS A 116 -6.55 2.39 -2.10
C LYS A 116 -6.50 3.84 -1.63
N TYR A 117 -7.33 4.21 -0.66
CA TYR A 117 -7.41 5.57 -0.16
C TYR A 117 -6.07 6.03 0.42
N TYR A 118 -5.54 5.28 1.39
CA TYR A 118 -4.29 5.63 2.06
C TYR A 118 -3.12 5.73 1.07
N CYS A 119 -2.95 4.74 0.18
CA CYS A 119 -1.84 4.73 -0.77
C CYS A 119 -1.95 5.88 -1.78
N SER A 120 -3.17 6.23 -2.22
CA SER A 120 -3.37 7.34 -3.16
C SER A 120 -2.99 8.68 -2.51
N GLU A 121 -3.47 8.94 -1.30
CA GLU A 121 -3.16 10.19 -0.57
C GLU A 121 -1.69 10.27 -0.19
N MET A 122 -1.09 9.17 0.26
CA MET A 122 0.34 9.08 0.54
C MET A 122 1.17 9.37 -0.71
N CYS A 123 0.80 8.80 -1.86
CA CYS A 123 1.48 9.03 -3.13
C CYS A 123 1.48 10.51 -3.51
N ASN A 124 0.33 11.18 -3.39
CA ASN A 124 0.24 12.61 -3.65
C ASN A 124 1.17 13.41 -2.72
N ARG A 125 1.11 13.14 -1.40
CA ARG A 125 1.96 13.83 -0.42
C ARG A 125 3.45 13.66 -0.72
N VAL A 126 3.89 12.42 -0.92
CA VAL A 126 5.30 12.12 -1.26
C VAL A 126 5.72 12.79 -2.56
N ALA A 127 4.85 12.86 -3.56
CA ALA A 127 5.14 13.56 -4.80
C ALA A 127 5.31 15.07 -4.58
N TYR A 128 4.46 15.70 -3.75
CA TYR A 128 4.60 17.12 -3.39
C TYR A 128 5.89 17.38 -2.60
N ASP A 129 6.17 16.57 -1.59
CA ASP A 129 7.38 16.70 -0.77
C ASP A 129 8.64 16.50 -1.62
N SER A 130 8.59 15.55 -2.56
CA SER A 130 9.66 15.35 -3.54
C SER A 130 9.91 16.61 -4.39
N ILE A 131 8.87 17.28 -4.87
CA ILE A 131 9.02 18.54 -5.63
C ILE A 131 9.61 19.64 -4.75
N GLN A 132 9.17 19.73 -3.49
CA GLN A 132 9.70 20.72 -2.55
C GLN A 132 11.19 20.50 -2.28
N VAL A 133 11.65 19.25 -2.11
CA VAL A 133 13.09 18.93 -1.97
C VAL A 133 13.89 19.37 -3.20
N LEU A 134 13.35 19.19 -4.40
CA LEU A 134 13.98 19.64 -5.66
C LEU A 134 14.01 21.17 -5.78
N GLY A 135 12.99 21.86 -5.24
CA GLY A 135 12.84 23.31 -5.30
C GLY A 135 13.70 24.11 -4.31
N LEU A 136 14.38 23.48 -3.36
CA LEU A 136 15.32 24.12 -2.43
C LEU A 136 16.64 24.55 -3.11
N GLY A 137 16.56 25.04 -4.35
CA GLY A 137 17.67 25.47 -5.20
C GLY A 137 18.25 26.82 -4.79
#